data_AF-A0A6A6DC65-F1
#
_entry.id   AF-A0A6A6DC65-F1
#
_cell.length_a   1.000
_cell.length_b   1.000
_cell.length_c   1.000
_cell.angle_alpha   90.00
_cell.angle_beta   90.00
_cell.angle_gamma   90.00
#
_symmetry.space_group_name_H-M   'P 1'
#
loop_
_entity.id
_entity.type
_entity.pdbx_description
1 polymer ?
#
loop_
_entity_poly.entity_id
_entity_poly.type
_entity_poly.pdbx_seq_one_letter_code
_entity_poly.pdbx_strand_id
1 'polypeptide(L)'
;KERLLNEAHTLNLIRQYTSIPVPKVLDYGVDDIANTFVTIERIYGITLDSLRQLTSNVTGLDGFILPPPRITETVPRVAWQPITLDIEEFVFIHGDLARHNIMVSPKTLEVTYIFD
;
A
#
# COMPACT_ATOMS: atom_id res chain seq x y z
N LYS A 1 -6.65 6.68 -20.61
CA LYS A 1 -5.92 5.74 -21.49
C LYS A 1 -4.48 5.56 -21.02
N GLU A 2 -3.71 6.65 -20.85
CA GLU A 2 -2.27 6.59 -20.52
C GLU A 2 -1.95 6.10 -19.09
N ARG A 3 -2.81 6.37 -18.10
CA ARG A 3 -2.54 6.02 -16.68
C ARG A 3 -2.18 4.55 -16.45
N LEU A 4 -2.93 3.60 -17.02
CA LEU A 4 -2.70 2.17 -16.81
C LEU A 4 -1.44 1.66 -17.54
N LEU A 5 -1.09 2.27 -18.67
CA LEU A 5 0.17 1.99 -19.36
C LEU A 5 1.35 2.52 -18.55
N ASN A 6 1.24 3.73 -18.00
CA ASN A 6 2.25 4.31 -17.13
C ASN A 6 2.45 3.46 -15.87
N GLU A 7 1.38 2.90 -15.32
CA GLU A 7 1.44 1.97 -14.20
C GLU A 7 2.20 0.69 -14.57
N ALA A 8 1.88 0.05 -15.70
CA ALA A 8 2.60 -1.12 -16.20
C ALA A 8 4.11 -0.84 -16.43
N HIS A 9 4.45 0.30 -17.04
CA HIS A 9 5.84 0.72 -17.21
C HIS A 9 6.54 0.96 -15.88
N THR A 10 5.86 1.60 -14.92
CA THR A 10 6.38 1.88 -13.59
C THR A 10 6.68 0.59 -12.83
N LEU A 11 5.75 -0.37 -12.81
CA LEU A 11 5.94 -1.66 -12.16
C LEU A 11 7.12 -2.43 -12.75
N ASN A 12 7.24 -2.46 -14.08
CA ASN A 12 8.39 -3.10 -14.75
C ASN A 12 9.72 -2.41 -14.41
N LEU A 13 9.75 -1.08 -14.37
CA LEU A 13 10.94 -0.31 -14.02
C LEU A 13 11.38 -0.56 -12.57
N ILE A 14 10.45 -0.48 -11.61
CA ILE A 14 10.73 -0.73 -10.19
C ILE A 14 11.28 -2.15 -10.00
N ARG A 15 10.67 -3.14 -10.64
CA ARG A 15 11.11 -4.54 -10.56
C ARG A 15 12.49 -4.77 -11.17
N GLN A 16 12.82 -4.06 -12.26
CA GLN A 16 14.10 -4.22 -12.95
C GLN A 16 15.27 -3.57 -12.20
N TYR A 17 15.04 -2.44 -11.53
CA TYR A 17 16.10 -1.60 -11.00
C TYR A 17 16.14 -1.49 -9.46
N THR A 18 15.18 -2.10 -8.75
CA THR A 18 15.13 -2.05 -7.29
C THR A 18 14.87 -3.42 -6.69
N SER A 19 15.16 -3.57 -5.41
CA SER A 19 14.76 -4.74 -4.61
C SER A 19 13.35 -4.61 -4.03
N ILE A 20 12.62 -3.54 -4.36
CA ILE A 20 11.27 -3.32 -3.83
C ILE A 20 10.34 -4.37 -4.45
N PRO A 21 9.66 -5.19 -3.64
CA PRO A 21 8.77 -6.22 -4.14
C PRO A 21 7.54 -5.54 -4.77
N VAL A 22 7.35 -5.73 -6.07
CA VAL A 22 6.17 -5.25 -6.82
C VAL A 22 5.55 -6.38 -7.66
N PRO A 23 4.21 -6.38 -7.86
CA PRO A 23 3.54 -7.39 -8.67
C PRO A 23 4.14 -7.49 -10.08
N LYS A 24 4.25 -8.72 -10.60
CA LYS A 24 4.70 -8.91 -11.98
C LYS A 24 3.62 -8.43 -12.95
N VAL A 25 3.98 -7.64 -13.95
CA VAL A 25 3.09 -7.39 -15.09
C VAL A 25 3.05 -8.65 -15.96
N LEU A 26 1.85 -9.18 -16.18
CA LEU A 26 1.60 -10.38 -17.00
C LEU A 26 1.21 -9.99 -18.43
N ASP A 27 0.37 -8.97 -18.60
CA ASP A 27 -0.07 -8.44 -19.88
C ASP A 27 -0.53 -6.99 -19.72
N TYR A 28 -0.50 -6.20 -20.79
CA TYR A 28 -1.06 -4.85 -20.81
C TYR A 28 -1.30 -4.40 -22.25
N GLY A 29 -2.34 -3.59 -22.47
CA GLY A 29 -2.65 -3.15 -23.82
C GLY A 29 -4.03 -2.52 -23.94
N VAL A 30 -4.60 -2.64 -25.13
CA VAL A 30 -5.95 -2.19 -25.46
C VAL A 30 -6.73 -3.39 -25.96
N ASP A 31 -7.90 -3.65 -25.39
CA ASP A 31 -8.77 -4.76 -25.78
C ASP A 31 -9.51 -4.46 -27.11
N ASP A 32 -10.23 -5.46 -27.62
CA ASP A 32 -11.00 -5.37 -28.87
C ASP A 32 -12.11 -4.29 -28.84
N ILE A 33 -12.46 -3.77 -27.66
CA ILE A 33 -13.49 -2.76 -27.41
C ILE A 33 -12.85 -1.40 -27.04
N ALA A 34 -11.54 -1.25 -27.29
CA ALA A 34 -10.74 -0.05 -27.04
C ALA A 34 -10.53 0.34 -25.55
N ASN A 35 -10.78 -0.56 -24.60
CA ASN A 35 -10.44 -0.34 -23.19
C ASN A 35 -8.97 -0.63 -22.94
N THR A 36 -8.33 0.21 -22.13
CA THR A 36 -6.96 -0.06 -21.67
C THR A 36 -7.00 -1.01 -20.49
N PHE A 37 -6.16 -2.04 -20.51
CA PHE A 37 -6.02 -2.99 -19.41
C PHE A 37 -4.56 -3.20 -19.03
N VAL A 38 -4.37 -3.63 -17.78
CA VAL A 38 -3.13 -4.17 -17.25
C VAL A 38 -3.50 -5.40 -16.43
N THR A 39 -2.85 -6.51 -16.69
CA THR A 39 -2.97 -7.75 -15.94
C THR A 39 -1.68 -7.96 -15.17
N ILE A 40 -1.81 -8.14 -13.86
CA ILE A 40 -0.67 -8.33 -12.95
C ILE A 40 -0.79 -9.67 -12.22
N GLU A 41 0.34 -10.12 -11.68
CA GLU A 41 0.40 -11.23 -10.75
C GLU A 41 -0.54 -10.98 -9.58
N ARG A 42 -1.35 -11.98 -9.26
CA ARG A 42 -2.22 -11.92 -8.10
C ARG A 42 -1.38 -12.05 -6.84
N ILE A 43 -1.22 -10.94 -6.13
CA ILE A 43 -0.64 -10.94 -4.79
C ILE A 43 -1.76 -11.20 -3.78
N TYR A 44 -1.47 -12.08 -2.82
CA TYR A 44 -2.33 -12.24 -1.65
C TYR A 44 -1.99 -11.11 -0.68
N GLY A 45 -2.98 -10.26 -0.38
CA GLY A 45 -2.81 -9.19 0.60
C GLY A 45 -2.55 -9.73 2.01
N ILE A 46 -2.40 -8.83 2.96
CA ILE A 46 -2.27 -9.20 4.36
C ILE A 46 -3.67 -9.51 4.90
N THR A 47 -3.80 -10.59 5.69
CA THR A 47 -5.07 -10.92 6.33
C THR A 47 -5.41 -9.90 7.40
N LEU A 48 -6.69 -9.71 7.67
CA LEU A 48 -7.13 -8.79 8.73
C LEU A 48 -6.60 -9.22 10.11
N ASP A 49 -6.49 -10.53 10.34
CA ASP A 49 -5.96 -11.05 11.60
C ASP A 49 -4.46 -10.79 11.77
N SER A 50 -3.67 -10.86 10.69
CA SER A 50 -2.26 -10.46 10.74
C SER A 50 -2.10 -8.96 11.00
N LEU A 51 -2.95 -8.12 10.40
CA LEU A 51 -2.92 -6.66 10.65
C LEU A 51 -3.26 -6.32 12.10
N ARG A 52 -4.20 -7.04 12.73
CA ARG A 52 -4.57 -6.83 14.15
C ARG A 52 -3.44 -7.13 15.12
N GLN A 53 -2.45 -7.92 14.71
CA GLN A 53 -1.28 -8.25 15.52
C GLN A 53 -0.16 -7.21 15.37
N LEU A 54 -0.28 -6.26 14.46
CA LEU A 54 0.72 -5.20 14.26
C LEU A 54 0.60 -4.14 15.35
N THR A 55 1.30 -4.39 16.45
CA THR A 55 1.52 -3.44 17.54
C THR A 55 3.00 -3.05 17.62
N SER A 56 3.27 -1.85 18.13
CA SER A 56 4.62 -1.36 18.35
C SER A 56 4.64 -0.42 19.56
N ASN A 57 5.77 -0.38 20.26
CA ASN A 57 6.02 0.64 21.28
C ASN A 57 6.77 1.86 20.71
N VAL A 58 7.10 1.87 19.42
CA VAL A 58 7.78 2.98 18.72
C VAL A 58 6.96 3.40 17.48
N THR A 59 6.82 4.70 17.25
CA THR A 59 6.20 5.22 16.02
C THR A 59 7.18 5.28 14.85
N GLY A 60 6.66 5.22 13.63
CA GLY A 60 7.45 5.36 12.41
C GLY A 60 8.00 4.06 11.87
N LEU A 61 8.75 4.18 10.77
CA LEU A 61 9.38 3.08 10.08
C LEU A 61 10.89 3.25 10.17
N ASP A 62 11.57 2.40 10.92
CA ASP A 62 13.03 2.44 11.12
C ASP A 62 13.57 3.84 11.49
N GLY A 63 12.87 4.51 12.40
CA GLY A 63 13.23 5.85 12.87
C GLY A 63 12.81 7.00 11.94
N PHE A 64 12.19 6.69 10.80
CA PHE A 64 11.63 7.67 9.89
C PHE A 64 10.14 7.93 10.18
N ILE A 65 9.77 9.21 10.26
CA ILE A 65 8.39 9.67 10.43
C ILE A 65 8.03 10.57 9.27
N LEU A 66 7.00 10.20 8.52
CA LEU A 66 6.35 11.05 7.52
C LEU A 66 4.94 11.41 8.02
N PRO A 67 4.74 12.60 8.60
CA PRO A 67 3.41 13.04 8.99
C PRO A 67 2.53 13.31 7.78
N PRO A 68 1.20 13.34 7.96
CA PRO A 68 0.28 13.78 6.92
C PRO A 68 0.64 15.18 6.39
N PRO A 69 0.44 15.47 5.08
CA PRO A 69 0.82 16.75 4.47
C PRO A 69 0.29 17.99 5.21
N ARG A 70 -0.95 17.92 5.72
CA ARG A 70 -1.57 18.98 6.51
C ARG A 70 -0.74 19.38 7.74
N ILE A 71 -0.03 18.44 8.35
CA ILE A 71 0.82 18.67 9.51
C ILE A 71 2.16 19.26 9.09
N THR A 72 2.77 18.75 8.01
CA THR A 72 4.05 19.27 7.50
C THR A 72 3.94 20.69 6.94
N GLU A 73 2.78 21.05 6.38
CA GLU A 73 2.50 22.38 5.84
C GLU A 73 2.22 23.43 6.94
N THR A 74 1.64 23.01 8.06
CA THR A 74 1.21 23.92 9.13
C THR A 74 2.21 24.03 10.28
N VAL A 75 2.99 22.99 10.52
CA VAL A 75 3.98 22.95 11.61
C VAL A 75 5.36 22.73 11.02
N PRO A 76 6.14 23.81 10.80
CA PRO A 76 7.48 23.67 10.29
C PRO A 76 8.38 23.00 11.33
N ARG A 77 8.87 21.80 11.01
CA ARG A 77 9.85 21.06 11.79
C ARG A 77 10.98 20.62 10.88
N VAL A 78 12.22 20.72 11.37
CA VAL A 78 13.42 20.24 10.65
C VAL A 78 13.38 18.72 10.49
N ALA A 79 12.88 18.01 11.50
CA ALA A 79 12.67 16.57 11.47
C ALA A 79 11.55 16.16 12.44
N TRP A 80 10.88 15.06 12.12
CA TRP A 80 9.90 14.42 12.99
C TRP A 80 10.55 13.21 13.65
N GLN A 81 10.66 13.25 14.97
CA GLN A 81 11.32 12.20 15.75
C GLN A 81 10.31 11.12 16.13
N PRO A 82 10.71 9.83 16.11
CA PRO A 82 9.92 8.74 16.67
C PRO A 82 9.56 8.98 18.13
N ILE A 83 8.38 8.53 18.52
CA ILE A 83 7.93 8.50 19.92
C ILE A 83 8.02 7.05 20.38
N THR A 84 8.61 6.83 21.55
CA THR A 84 8.71 5.51 22.21
C THR A 84 7.88 5.51 23.49
N LEU A 85 7.13 4.44 23.71
CA LEU A 85 6.35 4.17 24.91
C LEU A 85 6.89 2.94 25.64
N ASP A 86 6.53 2.81 26.91
CA ASP A 86 6.84 1.63 27.73
C ASP A 86 5.94 0.42 27.39
N ILE A 87 4.88 0.65 26.61
CA ILE A 87 3.89 -0.34 26.19
C ILE A 87 3.72 -0.32 24.67
N GLU A 88 3.32 -1.47 24.09
CA GLU A 88 3.00 -1.59 22.68
C GLU A 88 1.58 -1.08 22.36
N GLU A 89 1.39 0.23 22.42
CA GLU A 89 0.08 0.86 22.18
C GLU A 89 -0.11 1.34 20.73
N PHE A 90 0.97 1.52 19.98
CA PHE A 90 0.85 1.99 18.60
C PHE A 90 0.38 0.86 17.69
N VAL A 91 -0.67 1.13 16.92
CA VAL A 91 -1.26 0.19 15.97
C VAL A 91 -1.03 0.65 14.53
N PHE A 92 -1.05 -0.30 13.60
CA PHE A 92 -0.98 0.00 12.17
C PHE A 92 -2.17 0.83 11.67
N ILE A 93 -1.91 1.86 10.86
CA ILE A 93 -2.92 2.68 10.19
C ILE A 93 -2.57 2.75 8.70
N HIS A 94 -3.48 2.32 7.82
CA HIS A 94 -3.24 2.24 6.37
C HIS A 94 -3.11 3.62 5.69
N GLY A 95 -3.75 4.65 6.22
CA GLY A 95 -3.69 6.01 5.66
C GLY A 95 -4.52 6.27 4.40
N ASP A 96 -4.79 5.25 3.58
CA ASP A 96 -5.62 5.33 2.36
C ASP A 96 -6.51 4.09 2.18
N LEU A 97 -7.23 3.72 3.24
CA LEU A 97 -8.14 2.58 3.17
C LEU A 97 -9.42 2.97 2.42
N ALA A 98 -9.59 2.43 1.22
CA ALA A 98 -10.76 2.64 0.38
C ALA A 98 -11.35 1.32 -0.12
N ARG A 99 -12.57 1.36 -0.70
CA ARG A 99 -13.26 0.17 -1.25
C ARG A 99 -12.40 -0.61 -2.26
N HIS A 100 -11.54 0.09 -2.98
CA HIS A 100 -10.67 -0.53 -3.98
C HIS A 100 -9.46 -1.24 -3.36
N ASN A 101 -9.20 -1.11 -2.05
CA ASN A 101 -8.08 -1.72 -1.29
C ASN A 101 -8.53 -2.89 -0.39
N ILE A 102 -9.80 -3.32 -0.50
CA ILE A 102 -10.41 -4.34 0.35
C ILE A 102 -10.84 -5.53 -0.51
N MET A 103 -10.32 -6.73 -0.22
CA MET A 103 -10.74 -7.96 -0.87
C MET A 103 -11.81 -8.67 -0.05
N VAL A 104 -12.94 -8.91 -0.68
CA VAL A 104 -14.08 -9.63 -0.07
C VAL A 104 -14.19 -11.02 -0.69
N SER A 105 -14.40 -12.03 0.13
CA SER A 105 -14.74 -13.38 -0.33
C SER A 105 -16.11 -13.35 -1.02
N PRO A 106 -16.23 -13.75 -2.30
CA PRO A 106 -17.53 -13.74 -2.97
C PRO A 106 -18.49 -14.81 -2.43
N LYS A 107 -17.99 -15.79 -1.64
CA LYS A 107 -18.80 -16.86 -1.06
C LYS A 107 -19.36 -16.50 0.32
N THR A 108 -18.54 -15.86 1.15
CA THR A 108 -18.89 -15.54 2.56
C THR A 108 -19.23 -14.07 2.76
N LEU A 109 -18.89 -13.20 1.80
CA LEU A 109 -18.98 -11.74 1.89
C LEU A 109 -18.14 -11.12 3.01
N GLU A 110 -17.19 -11.89 3.56
CA GLU A 110 -16.26 -11.42 4.59
C GLU A 110 -15.04 -10.74 3.96
N VAL A 111 -14.52 -9.73 4.66
CA VAL A 111 -13.23 -9.11 4.31
C VAL A 111 -12.13 -10.12 4.60
N THR A 112 -11.40 -10.49 3.56
CA THR A 112 -10.36 -11.52 3.63
C THR A 112 -8.95 -10.92 3.64
N TYR A 113 -8.73 -9.90 2.81
CA TYR A 113 -7.43 -9.26 2.68
C TYR A 113 -7.59 -7.76 2.54
N ILE A 114 -6.60 -7.03 3.04
CA ILE A 114 -6.37 -5.63 2.70
C ILE A 114 -5.10 -5.59 1.85
N PHE A 115 -5.14 -4.80 0.80
CA PHE A 115 -4.04 -4.67 -0.16
C PHE A 115 -3.79 -3.19 -0.49
N ASP A 116 -2.60 -2.96 -1.02
CA ASP A 116 -2.14 -1.72 -1.62
C ASP A 116 -1.40 -2.09 -2.92
#